data_AF-A0A4W3J0X3-F1
#
_entry.id   AF-A0A4W3J0X3-F1
#
_cell.length_a   1.000
_cell.length_b   1.000
_cell.length_c   1.000
_cell.angle_alpha   90.00
_cell.angle_beta   90.00
_cell.angle_gamma   90.00
#
_symmetry.space_group_name_H-M   'P 1'
#
loop_
_entity.id
_entity.type
_entity.pdbx_description
1 polymer ?
#
loop_
_entity_poly.entity_id
_entity_poly.type
_entity_poly.pdbx_seq_one_letter_code
_entity_poly.pdbx_strand_id
1 'polypeptide(L)'
;MSYFVRYHYHGTFPDGKKFDSSYDRGSTYNVFVGKGQLIAGMDKGLIGMCVNERRFIKVPPHLAYGNEGVPDVIPADAILYFDVLMLDIWSPEDKVQIDAYYIPENCTRTVQVSDFVRYHYNGTLLDGTLFDSSLNRLRTYDTYVGIGWLIAGMDEGLLGMCIGEERIVTVPPFLGYGEKGDGRDIPSQATLVFDILLIDFHNPKDLIAIETEFVPDPCPRKSKAGDFVRYHYNATLMDGTLFDSSYSRNHTYDTYIGKKFVIAGMDEGLLNVCFGERRRIIIPPHLGYGEEGIDGKIPGSAVLVFDIHMIDFHNPSDEVAIKTYHKPSDCGVLSKKGDYVKYHYNVTLMDGTKLDSTHLYGKTYNIVLGSGQVVLGMDLGLRDMCVGEKRTIVIPPHLGYGEKGVAGEVPGSAVLVFDVEMMELDAGLPDGYMFIWNQEVSPDLFKEMDKNEDKEVILEEFSKYILAQVASGNGKLAPGFDPDKIIENMFTNQDRNGDGKITANEFKLKDEENNHHDEL
;
A
#
# COMPACT_ATOMS: atom_id res chain seq x y z
N MET A 1 44.49 36.11 18.15
CA MET A 1 43.64 35.50 17.10
C MET A 1 43.86 36.28 15.83
N SER A 2 44.22 35.61 14.74
CA SER A 2 44.40 36.27 13.45
C SER A 2 43.22 35.92 12.55
N TYR A 3 42.39 36.92 12.28
CA TYR A 3 41.27 36.77 11.36
C TYR A 3 41.74 37.00 9.93
N PHE A 4 41.27 36.15 9.03
CA PHE A 4 41.33 36.39 7.60
C PHE A 4 40.18 37.30 7.20
N VAL A 5 40.46 38.28 6.34
CA VAL A 5 39.44 39.17 5.80
C VAL A 5 39.47 39.20 4.29
N ARG A 6 38.30 39.27 3.68
CA ARG A 6 38.10 39.50 2.24
C ARG A 6 37.30 40.78 2.08
N TYR A 7 37.85 41.75 1.36
CA TYR A 7 37.19 43.04 1.18
C TYR A 7 37.47 43.67 -0.18
N HIS A 8 36.59 44.57 -0.57
CA HIS A 8 36.84 45.52 -1.64
C HIS A 8 37.21 46.89 -1.08
N TYR A 9 37.99 47.66 -1.84
CA TYR A 9 38.31 49.04 -1.48
C TYR A 9 38.53 49.95 -2.69
N HIS A 10 38.34 51.25 -2.44
CA HIS A 10 38.87 52.34 -3.26
C HIS A 10 39.87 53.16 -2.44
N GLY A 11 41.10 53.26 -2.93
CA GLY A 11 42.16 54.09 -2.36
C GLY A 11 42.26 55.44 -3.08
N THR A 12 42.02 56.53 -2.36
CA THR A 12 42.07 57.90 -2.89
C THR A 12 42.92 58.83 -2.02
N PHE A 13 43.39 59.92 -2.61
CA PHE A 13 43.96 61.05 -1.89
C PHE A 13 42.85 61.98 -1.37
N PRO A 14 43.16 62.96 -0.47
CA PRO A 14 42.17 63.89 0.05
C PRO A 14 41.48 64.76 -1.01
N ASP A 15 42.11 64.93 -2.18
CA ASP A 15 41.55 65.63 -3.35
C ASP A 15 40.61 64.75 -4.20
N GLY A 16 40.42 63.47 -3.81
CA GLY A 16 39.59 62.49 -4.51
C GLY A 16 40.30 61.73 -5.63
N LYS A 17 41.56 62.05 -5.95
CA LYS A 17 42.31 61.31 -6.97
C LYS A 17 42.56 59.87 -6.51
N LYS A 18 42.11 58.90 -7.29
CA LYS A 18 42.33 57.46 -7.06
C LYS A 18 43.78 57.08 -7.33
N PHE A 19 44.39 56.35 -6.41
CA PHE A 19 45.72 55.74 -6.60
C PHE A 19 45.66 54.22 -6.76
N ASP A 20 44.66 53.57 -6.15
CA ASP A 20 44.47 52.12 -6.29
C ASP A 20 43.02 51.69 -5.99
N SER A 21 42.58 50.55 -6.54
CA SER A 21 41.21 50.05 -6.36
C SER A 21 41.14 48.56 -6.63
N SER A 22 40.53 47.80 -5.71
CA SER A 22 40.29 46.37 -5.91
C SER A 22 39.31 46.11 -7.05
N TYR A 23 38.37 47.03 -7.28
CA TYR A 23 37.39 46.91 -8.34
C TYR A 23 38.04 47.01 -9.73
N ASP A 24 39.07 47.83 -9.87
CA ASP A 24 39.81 47.99 -11.14
C ASP A 24 40.56 46.70 -11.50
N ARG A 25 41.00 45.94 -10.49
CA ARG A 25 41.66 44.64 -10.65
C ARG A 25 40.68 43.48 -10.83
N GLY A 26 39.37 43.71 -10.67
CA GLY A 26 38.34 42.67 -10.71
C GLY A 26 38.50 41.59 -9.64
N SER A 27 39.23 41.85 -8.55
CA SER A 27 39.51 40.87 -7.50
C SER A 27 39.54 41.52 -6.12
N THR A 28 39.11 40.76 -5.11
CA THR A 28 39.13 41.19 -3.70
C THR A 28 40.55 41.24 -3.15
N TYR A 29 40.73 41.98 -2.06
CA TYR A 29 41.95 41.92 -1.27
C TYR A 29 41.74 40.96 -0.11
N ASN A 30 42.67 40.02 0.04
CA ASN A 30 42.52 38.86 0.93
C ASN A 30 43.77 38.79 1.83
N VAL A 31 43.62 38.89 3.15
CA VAL A 31 44.78 39.01 4.06
C VAL A 31 44.43 38.64 5.49
N PHE A 32 45.43 38.27 6.30
CA PHE A 32 45.27 38.17 7.75
C PHE A 32 45.48 39.54 8.41
N VAL A 33 44.48 39.99 9.15
CA VAL A 33 44.58 41.21 9.97
C VAL A 33 45.41 40.95 11.22
N GLY A 34 46.24 41.92 11.59
CA GLY A 34 47.09 41.90 12.77
C GLY A 34 48.43 41.18 12.57
N LYS A 35 48.76 40.78 11.34
CA LYS A 35 50.05 40.13 11.01
C LYS A 35 51.08 41.07 10.37
N GLY A 36 50.77 42.37 10.25
CA GLY A 36 51.68 43.35 9.62
C GLY A 36 51.86 43.13 8.10
N GLN A 37 50.90 42.46 7.45
CA GLN A 37 50.88 42.24 6.00
C GLN A 37 50.30 43.45 5.23
N LEU A 38 49.66 44.37 5.95
CA LEU A 38 49.10 45.62 5.46
C LEU A 38 49.91 46.81 6.00
N ILE A 39 49.73 47.99 5.39
CA ILE A 39 50.15 49.24 6.05
C ILE A 39 49.48 49.35 7.43
N ALA A 40 50.22 49.85 8.42
CA ALA A 40 49.80 49.81 9.82
C ALA A 40 48.43 50.48 10.08
N GLY A 41 48.07 51.50 9.29
CA GLY A 41 46.78 52.16 9.39
C GLY A 41 45.61 51.32 8.91
N MET A 42 45.81 50.51 7.86
CA MET A 42 44.79 49.57 7.37
C MET A 42 44.66 48.39 8.33
N ASP A 43 45.78 47.86 8.82
CA ASP A 43 45.76 46.75 9.78
C ASP A 43 44.98 47.12 11.06
N LYS A 44 45.07 48.39 11.49
CA LYS A 44 44.25 48.92 12.60
C LYS A 44 42.81 49.25 12.19
N GLY A 45 42.61 49.81 11.01
CA GLY A 45 41.31 50.33 10.56
C GLY A 45 40.28 49.24 10.23
N LEU A 46 40.73 48.06 9.83
CA LEU A 46 39.89 46.89 9.54
C LEU A 46 39.40 46.18 10.81
N ILE A 47 40.07 46.37 11.96
CA ILE A 47 39.68 45.72 13.21
C ILE A 47 38.29 46.21 13.63
N GLY A 48 37.43 45.24 13.98
CA GLY A 48 36.06 45.50 14.41
C GLY A 48 35.12 45.90 13.27
N MET A 49 35.49 45.67 12.00
CA MET A 49 34.52 45.70 10.90
C MET A 49 33.63 44.46 10.94
N CYS A 50 32.34 44.63 10.65
CA CYS A 50 31.42 43.54 10.38
C CYS A 50 31.39 43.20 8.89
N VAL A 51 30.98 41.98 8.54
CA VAL A 51 30.68 41.62 7.15
C VAL A 51 29.54 42.51 6.62
N ASN A 52 29.64 42.90 5.35
CA ASN A 52 28.76 43.87 4.67
C ASN A 52 28.82 45.31 5.24
N GLU A 53 29.75 45.59 6.15
CA GLU A 53 30.03 46.96 6.59
C GLU A 53 30.86 47.70 5.54
N ARG A 54 30.44 48.93 5.21
CA ARG A 54 31.28 49.89 4.47
C ARG A 54 31.89 50.90 5.44
N ARG A 55 33.21 51.02 5.45
CA ARG A 55 33.96 51.90 6.35
C ARG A 55 34.93 52.78 5.59
N PHE A 56 34.93 54.06 5.93
CA PHE A 56 35.90 55.01 5.44
C PHE A 56 37.06 55.15 6.43
N ILE A 57 38.28 54.82 5.97
CA ILE A 57 39.49 54.77 6.79
C ILE A 57 40.46 55.85 6.30
N LYS A 58 40.78 56.80 7.20
CA LYS A 58 41.79 57.83 6.98
C LYS A 58 43.12 57.40 7.60
N VAL A 59 44.13 57.23 6.77
CA VAL A 59 45.46 56.78 7.19
C VAL A 59 46.47 57.94 7.10
N PRO A 60 47.01 58.41 8.24
CA PRO A 60 48.07 59.43 8.23
C PRO A 60 49.40 58.84 7.73
N PRO A 61 50.36 59.67 7.28
CA PRO A 61 51.55 59.18 6.58
C PRO A 61 52.41 58.22 7.39
N HIS A 62 52.56 58.46 8.70
CA HIS A 62 53.33 57.60 9.62
C HIS A 62 52.70 56.21 9.85
N LEU A 63 51.46 55.99 9.41
CA LEU A 63 50.79 54.67 9.40
C LEU A 63 50.60 54.12 7.97
N ALA A 64 51.08 54.85 6.96
CA ALA A 64 51.11 54.48 5.54
C ALA A 64 52.57 54.33 5.05
N TYR A 65 52.99 55.10 4.04
CA TYR A 65 54.30 55.01 3.40
C TYR A 65 55.30 56.10 3.87
N GLY A 66 54.95 56.85 4.92
CA GLY A 66 55.85 57.82 5.56
C GLY A 66 56.39 58.91 4.62
N ASN A 67 57.60 59.36 4.92
CA ASN A 67 58.34 60.37 4.16
C ASN A 67 58.98 59.83 2.88
N GLU A 68 58.95 58.52 2.65
CA GLU A 68 59.48 57.90 1.43
C GLU A 68 58.43 57.83 0.32
N GLY A 69 57.17 57.52 0.68
CA GLY A 69 56.10 57.32 -0.30
C GLY A 69 56.29 56.03 -1.12
N VAL A 70 55.58 55.94 -2.25
CA VAL A 70 55.78 54.91 -3.30
C VAL A 70 56.06 55.64 -4.61
N PRO A 71 57.24 55.45 -5.24
CA PRO A 71 57.58 56.11 -6.49
C PRO A 71 56.45 56.00 -7.53
N ASP A 72 56.14 57.13 -8.18
CA ASP A 72 55.13 57.29 -9.23
C ASP A 72 53.67 56.98 -8.86
N VAL A 73 53.39 56.52 -7.63
CA VAL A 73 52.04 56.17 -7.18
C VAL A 73 51.60 56.99 -5.98
N ILE A 74 52.42 57.05 -4.92
CA ILE A 74 52.08 57.67 -3.63
C ILE A 74 53.15 58.69 -3.25
N PRO A 75 52.84 59.99 -3.20
CA PRO A 75 53.80 60.99 -2.76
C PRO A 75 54.29 60.78 -1.31
N ALA A 76 55.48 61.28 -1.00
CA ALA A 76 55.97 61.39 0.37
C ALA A 76 54.99 62.20 1.23
N ASP A 77 54.84 61.77 2.49
CA ASP A 77 53.96 62.40 3.49
C ASP A 77 52.46 62.47 3.08
N ALA A 78 52.02 61.63 2.15
CA ALA A 78 50.63 61.59 1.71
C ALA A 78 49.69 60.98 2.75
N ILE A 79 48.55 61.62 2.97
CA ILE A 79 47.39 61.05 3.69
C ILE A 79 46.62 60.19 2.69
N LEU A 80 46.27 58.95 3.09
CA LEU A 80 45.52 58.04 2.25
C LEU A 80 44.10 57.84 2.79
N TYR A 81 43.11 57.87 1.91
CA TYR A 81 41.73 57.56 2.21
C TYR A 81 41.38 56.20 1.58
N PHE A 82 40.80 55.30 2.37
CA PHE A 82 40.31 54.02 1.91
C PHE A 82 38.82 53.92 2.20
N ASP A 83 38.04 53.70 1.16
CA ASP A 83 36.64 53.33 1.28
C ASP A 83 36.54 51.81 1.12
N VAL A 84 36.26 51.10 2.22
CA VAL A 84 36.36 49.64 2.33
C VAL A 84 34.98 49.03 2.49
N LEU A 85 34.66 47.98 1.73
CA LEU A 85 33.50 47.12 1.91
C LEU A 85 33.98 45.72 2.32
N MET A 86 33.63 45.30 3.54
CA MET A 86 33.98 43.97 4.05
C MET A 86 33.02 42.91 3.50
N LEU A 87 33.57 41.82 2.95
CA LEU A 87 32.79 40.76 2.31
C LEU A 87 32.86 39.42 3.07
N ASP A 88 33.95 39.18 3.80
CA ASP A 88 34.15 37.92 4.54
C ASP A 88 35.13 38.08 5.70
N ILE A 89 34.89 37.33 6.78
CA ILE A 89 35.73 37.26 7.97
C ILE A 89 35.68 35.82 8.50
N TRP A 90 36.84 35.19 8.66
CA TRP A 90 36.95 33.85 9.26
C TRP A 90 38.29 33.64 9.97
N SER A 91 38.40 32.62 10.80
CA SER A 91 39.60 32.20 11.53
C SER A 91 39.98 30.76 11.17
N PRO A 92 41.28 30.40 11.12
CA PRO A 92 41.71 29.00 10.88
C PRO A 92 41.17 27.99 11.89
N GLU A 93 40.75 28.45 13.06
CA GLU A 93 40.14 27.64 14.11
C GLU A 93 38.61 27.48 13.96
N ASP A 94 38.00 28.12 12.96
CA ASP A 94 36.56 28.04 12.73
C ASP A 94 36.14 26.60 12.40
N LYS A 95 34.88 26.30 12.69
CA LYS A 95 34.23 25.03 12.37
C LYS A 95 32.97 25.32 11.57
N VAL A 96 32.38 24.27 11.01
CA VAL A 96 31.02 24.37 10.48
C VAL A 96 30.10 24.87 11.57
N GLN A 97 29.34 25.93 11.29
CA GLN A 97 28.30 26.42 12.18
C GLN A 97 26.96 25.92 11.66
N ILE A 98 26.18 25.30 12.55
CA ILE A 98 24.87 24.75 12.24
C ILE A 98 23.85 25.51 13.10
N ASP A 99 22.91 26.17 12.44
CA ASP A 99 21.79 26.87 13.08
C ASP A 99 20.49 26.27 12.58
N ALA A 100 19.96 25.32 13.36
CA ALA A 100 18.67 24.69 13.10
C ALA A 100 17.55 25.59 13.64
N TYR A 101 16.82 26.23 12.74
CA TYR A 101 15.76 27.17 13.10
C TYR A 101 14.36 26.55 13.05
N TYR A 102 14.21 25.39 12.39
CA TYR A 102 12.98 24.60 12.44
C TYR A 102 13.29 23.10 12.48
N ILE A 103 12.88 22.44 13.57
CA ILE A 103 12.98 20.99 13.76
C ILE A 103 11.57 20.42 13.93
N PRO A 104 11.14 19.46 13.08
CA PRO A 104 9.84 18.83 13.21
C PRO A 104 9.66 18.11 14.55
N GLU A 105 8.44 18.14 15.10
CA GLU A 105 8.13 17.52 16.40
C GLU A 105 8.43 16.02 16.44
N ASN A 106 8.26 15.34 15.29
CA ASN A 106 8.48 13.91 15.18
C ASN A 106 9.76 13.61 14.38
N CYS A 107 10.85 13.41 15.10
CA CYS A 107 12.13 12.99 14.53
C CYS A 107 12.55 11.63 15.08
N THR A 108 12.06 10.56 14.45
CA THR A 108 12.33 9.18 14.87
C THR A 108 13.75 8.73 14.50
N ARG A 109 14.31 9.27 13.43
CA ARG A 109 15.66 9.01 12.93
C ARG A 109 16.25 10.29 12.36
N THR A 110 17.55 10.46 12.55
CA THR A 110 18.34 11.54 11.94
C THR A 110 19.29 10.99 10.88
N VAL A 111 19.73 11.84 9.96
CA VAL A 111 20.74 11.50 8.93
C VAL A 111 22.01 10.95 9.58
N GLN A 112 22.46 9.80 9.08
CA GLN A 112 23.70 9.13 9.49
C GLN A 112 24.70 9.03 8.33
N VAL A 113 25.94 8.68 8.65
CA VAL A 113 26.98 8.43 7.65
C VAL A 113 26.54 7.30 6.70
N SER A 114 26.77 7.49 5.40
CA SER A 114 26.34 6.62 4.30
C SER A 114 24.84 6.62 3.99
N ASP A 115 24.04 7.48 4.63
CA ASP A 115 22.67 7.70 4.17
C ASP A 115 22.67 8.48 2.86
N PHE A 116 21.77 8.10 1.98
CA PHE A 116 21.39 8.87 0.81
C PHE A 116 20.33 9.89 1.22
N VAL A 117 20.57 11.16 0.93
CA VAL A 117 19.70 12.28 1.30
C VAL A 117 19.18 12.98 0.06
N ARG A 118 17.97 13.52 0.15
CA ARG A 118 17.42 14.49 -0.79
C ARG A 118 17.04 15.75 -0.05
N TYR A 119 17.59 16.87 -0.48
CA TYR A 119 17.35 18.15 0.17
C TYR A 119 17.25 19.28 -0.84
N HIS A 120 16.51 20.31 -0.46
CA HIS A 120 16.60 21.61 -1.10
C HIS A 120 17.60 22.48 -0.36
N TYR A 121 18.31 23.32 -1.10
CA TYR A 121 19.15 24.38 -0.55
C TYR A 121 19.12 25.66 -1.39
N ASN A 122 19.45 26.77 -0.71
CA ASN A 122 19.95 28.03 -1.28
C ASN A 122 21.38 28.26 -0.78
N GLY A 123 22.34 28.39 -1.70
CA GLY A 123 23.75 28.64 -1.41
C GLY A 123 24.11 30.10 -1.65
N THR A 124 24.54 30.78 -0.60
CA THR A 124 24.94 32.19 -0.61
C THR A 124 26.34 32.39 -0.05
N LEU A 125 27.00 33.48 -0.44
CA LEU A 125 28.19 33.98 0.25
C LEU A 125 27.78 34.68 1.54
N LEU A 126 28.73 34.93 2.44
CA LEU A 126 28.47 35.59 3.73
C LEU A 126 27.89 37.02 3.60
N ASP A 127 28.07 37.67 2.45
CA ASP A 127 27.47 38.97 2.12
C ASP A 127 26.03 38.88 1.55
N GLY A 128 25.48 37.67 1.41
CA GLY A 128 24.16 37.39 0.87
C GLY A 128 24.10 37.14 -0.64
N THR A 129 25.23 37.20 -1.35
CA THR A 129 25.27 36.93 -2.80
C THR A 129 24.92 35.46 -3.07
N LEU A 130 23.82 35.21 -3.78
CA LEU A 130 23.41 33.85 -4.20
C LEU A 130 24.36 33.33 -5.30
N PHE A 131 24.92 32.15 -5.10
CA PHE A 131 25.75 31.46 -6.11
C PHE A 131 25.06 30.22 -6.70
N ASP A 132 24.21 29.52 -5.94
CA ASP A 132 23.49 28.35 -6.44
C ASP A 132 22.19 28.10 -5.64
N SER A 133 21.21 27.46 -6.27
CA SER A 133 19.98 27.03 -5.61
C SER A 133 19.39 25.79 -6.30
N SER A 134 19.03 24.80 -5.49
CA SER A 134 18.25 23.65 -5.95
C SER A 134 16.84 24.03 -6.42
N LEU A 135 16.23 25.05 -5.81
CA LEU A 135 14.87 25.49 -6.11
C LEU A 135 14.77 26.09 -7.51
N ASN A 136 15.81 26.78 -7.97
CA ASN A 136 15.90 27.29 -9.35
C ASN A 136 15.88 26.17 -10.41
N ARG A 137 16.28 24.96 -10.03
CA ARG A 137 16.31 23.78 -10.91
C ARG A 137 15.06 22.89 -10.76
N LEU A 138 14.15 23.24 -9.85
CA LEU A 138 12.94 22.49 -9.53
C LEU A 138 13.20 21.01 -9.23
N ARG A 139 14.36 20.70 -8.64
CA ARG A 139 14.74 19.35 -8.22
C ARG A 139 15.60 19.39 -6.96
N THR A 140 15.53 18.33 -6.17
CA THR A 140 16.39 18.14 -5.01
C THR A 140 17.84 17.96 -5.40
N TYR A 141 18.73 18.19 -4.44
CA TYR A 141 20.10 17.71 -4.51
C TYR A 141 20.18 16.36 -3.81
N ASP A 142 20.71 15.37 -4.53
CA ASP A 142 20.64 13.96 -4.20
C ASP A 142 22.07 13.43 -4.05
N THR A 143 22.42 12.95 -2.86
CA THR A 143 23.80 12.54 -2.57
C THR A 143 23.88 11.63 -1.35
N TYR A 144 25.07 11.07 -1.13
CA TYR A 144 25.41 10.33 0.08
C TYR A 144 26.16 11.25 1.06
N VAL A 145 25.83 11.15 2.35
CA VAL A 145 26.43 11.98 3.40
C VAL A 145 27.56 11.27 4.13
N GLY A 146 28.65 11.99 4.39
CA GLY A 146 29.75 11.54 5.25
C GLY A 146 30.70 10.54 4.60
N ILE A 147 30.68 10.46 3.27
CA ILE A 147 31.56 9.58 2.48
C ILE A 147 32.44 10.37 1.48
N GLY A 148 32.48 11.70 1.58
CA GLY A 148 33.39 12.55 0.79
C GLY A 148 32.89 12.91 -0.61
N TRP A 149 31.60 12.80 -0.89
CA TRP A 149 30.99 13.23 -2.15
C TRP A 149 30.63 14.72 -2.17
N LEU A 150 30.48 15.30 -0.99
CA LEU A 150 30.26 16.73 -0.79
C LEU A 150 31.55 17.44 -0.35
N ILE A 151 31.52 18.77 -0.36
CA ILE A 151 32.51 19.55 0.40
C ILE A 151 32.43 19.16 1.88
N ALA A 152 33.58 19.09 2.55
CA ALA A 152 33.68 18.57 3.92
C ALA A 152 32.69 19.24 4.89
N GLY A 153 32.49 20.55 4.74
CA GLY A 153 31.57 21.29 5.61
C GLY A 153 30.09 20.92 5.43
N MET A 154 29.68 20.49 4.24
CA MET A 154 28.32 20.01 3.99
C MET A 154 28.14 18.56 4.43
N ASP A 155 29.16 17.72 4.26
CA ASP A 155 29.17 16.37 4.86
C ASP A 155 28.97 16.43 6.38
N GLU A 156 29.61 17.39 7.05
CA GLU A 156 29.40 17.64 8.48
C GLU A 156 28.03 18.30 8.78
N GLY A 157 27.61 19.28 7.98
CA GLY A 157 26.40 20.08 8.23
C GLY A 157 25.07 19.33 8.08
N LEU A 158 25.03 18.33 7.19
CA LEU A 158 23.84 17.51 6.94
C LEU A 158 23.64 16.39 7.98
N LEU A 159 24.70 16.00 8.69
CA LEU A 159 24.59 14.95 9.71
C LEU A 159 23.66 15.40 10.84
N GLY A 160 22.86 14.46 11.34
CA GLY A 160 21.91 14.74 12.41
C GLY A 160 20.67 15.53 11.99
N MET A 161 20.44 15.77 10.69
CA MET A 161 19.19 16.37 10.22
C MET A 161 17.99 15.43 10.37
N CYS A 162 16.84 15.98 10.73
CA CYS A 162 15.53 15.33 10.69
C CYS A 162 14.82 15.57 9.35
N ILE A 163 13.95 14.66 8.94
CA ILE A 163 13.10 14.84 7.74
C ILE A 163 12.19 16.05 7.97
N GLY A 164 12.16 16.99 7.02
CA GLY A 164 11.42 18.25 7.12
C GLY A 164 12.13 19.33 7.94
N GLU A 165 13.35 19.08 8.42
CA GLU A 165 14.13 20.10 9.14
C GLU A 165 14.65 21.19 8.22
N GLU A 166 14.57 22.43 8.69
CA GLU A 166 15.21 23.59 8.06
C GLU A 166 16.36 24.13 8.93
N ARG A 167 17.54 24.28 8.33
CA ARG A 167 18.74 24.78 9.01
C ARG A 167 19.66 25.55 8.10
N ILE A 168 20.42 26.45 8.71
CA ILE A 168 21.53 27.17 8.06
C ILE A 168 22.85 26.46 8.41
N VAL A 169 23.64 26.16 7.39
CA VAL A 169 24.99 25.62 7.51
C VAL A 169 25.99 26.64 6.97
N THR A 170 26.83 27.17 7.86
CA THR A 170 27.91 28.10 7.49
C THR A 170 29.24 27.36 7.44
N VAL A 171 29.86 27.33 6.27
CA VAL A 171 31.05 26.53 5.95
C VAL A 171 32.25 27.47 5.73
N PRO A 172 33.28 27.41 6.58
CA PRO A 172 34.50 28.20 6.36
C PRO A 172 35.25 27.71 5.11
N PRO A 173 36.08 28.55 4.46
CA PRO A 173 36.59 28.25 3.13
C PRO A 173 37.40 26.95 3.05
N PHE A 174 38.18 26.62 4.10
CA PHE A 174 39.00 25.41 4.15
C PHE A 174 38.19 24.10 4.29
N LEU A 175 36.88 24.18 4.59
CA LEU A 175 35.93 23.07 4.52
C LEU A 175 35.01 23.14 3.28
N GLY A 176 35.20 24.16 2.44
CA GLY A 176 34.50 24.39 1.17
C GLY A 176 35.44 24.31 -0.03
N TYR A 177 35.53 25.40 -0.81
CA TYR A 177 36.35 25.49 -2.03
C TYR A 177 37.77 26.08 -1.81
N GLY A 178 38.11 26.41 -0.57
CA GLY A 178 39.46 26.80 -0.14
C GLY A 178 40.00 28.05 -0.83
N GLU A 179 41.33 28.08 -0.97
CA GLU A 179 42.05 29.25 -1.50
C GLU A 179 41.77 29.50 -2.99
N LYS A 180 41.30 28.50 -3.73
CA LYS A 180 41.09 28.61 -5.18
C LYS A 180 39.69 29.07 -5.54
N GLY A 181 38.69 28.79 -4.70
CA GLY A 181 37.29 28.90 -5.11
C GLY A 181 36.92 27.82 -6.13
N ASP A 182 35.77 27.98 -6.78
CA ASP A 182 35.29 27.04 -7.83
C ASP A 182 35.70 27.46 -9.25
N GLY A 183 36.31 28.65 -9.40
CA GLY A 183 36.70 29.24 -10.68
C GLY A 183 35.55 29.89 -11.46
N ARG A 184 34.36 30.02 -10.87
CA ARG A 184 33.17 30.66 -11.43
C ARG A 184 32.49 31.56 -10.40
N ASP A 185 31.54 31.00 -9.64
CA ASP A 185 30.60 31.75 -8.83
C ASP A 185 31.05 31.87 -7.37
N ILE A 186 31.98 31.02 -6.95
CA ILE A 186 32.53 30.95 -5.60
C ILE A 186 33.97 31.48 -5.62
N PRO A 187 34.21 32.70 -5.11
CA PRO A 187 35.54 33.27 -5.12
C PRO A 187 36.49 32.55 -4.16
N SER A 188 37.79 32.79 -4.34
CA SER A 188 38.82 32.37 -3.38
C SER A 188 38.49 32.80 -1.94
N GLN A 189 38.76 31.91 -0.99
CA GLN A 189 38.65 32.17 0.46
C GLN A 189 37.26 32.63 0.91
N ALA A 190 36.21 32.19 0.21
CA ALA A 190 34.83 32.53 0.52
C ALA A 190 34.22 31.55 1.53
N THR A 191 33.61 32.09 2.58
CA THR A 191 32.70 31.40 3.50
C THR A 191 31.37 31.20 2.80
N LEU A 192 30.84 29.98 2.86
CA LEU A 192 29.58 29.59 2.22
C LEU A 192 28.49 29.49 3.27
N VAL A 193 27.28 29.91 2.93
CA VAL A 193 26.09 29.81 3.76
C VAL A 193 25.03 29.05 2.98
N PHE A 194 24.61 27.91 3.50
CA PHE A 194 23.56 27.07 2.91
C PHE A 194 22.33 27.09 3.80
N ASP A 195 21.21 27.57 3.28
CA ASP A 195 19.89 27.39 3.89
C ASP A 195 19.25 26.13 3.30
N ILE A 196 18.98 25.13 4.14
CA ILE A 196 18.72 23.75 3.75
C ILE A 196 17.37 23.28 4.30
N LEU A 197 16.56 22.63 3.47
CA LEU A 197 15.37 21.87 3.84
C LEU A 197 15.59 20.38 3.49
N LEU A 198 15.61 19.49 4.48
CA LEU A 198 15.70 18.04 4.22
C LEU A 198 14.34 17.48 3.80
N ILE A 199 14.27 16.86 2.62
CA ILE A 199 13.02 16.29 2.09
C ILE A 199 12.84 14.85 2.53
N ASP A 200 13.87 14.02 2.37
CA ASP A 200 13.92 12.68 2.95
C ASP A 200 15.35 12.11 2.92
N PHE A 201 15.49 10.91 3.48
CA PHE A 201 16.71 10.12 3.38
C PHE A 201 16.45 8.63 3.59
N HIS A 202 17.38 7.80 3.13
CA HIS A 202 17.38 6.36 3.38
C HIS A 202 18.80 5.79 3.38
N ASN A 203 18.98 4.61 3.95
CA ASN A 203 20.18 3.81 3.77
C ASN A 203 19.92 2.74 2.70
N PRO A 204 20.86 2.48 1.78
CA PRO A 204 20.75 1.36 0.83
C PRO A 204 20.60 -0.03 1.48
N LYS A 205 20.89 -0.15 2.78
CA LYS A 205 20.73 -1.37 3.57
C LYS A 205 19.43 -1.42 4.38
N ASP A 206 18.61 -0.38 4.33
CA ASP A 206 17.34 -0.34 5.05
C ASP A 206 16.39 -1.41 4.52
N LEU A 207 15.63 -2.02 5.42
CA LEU A 207 14.47 -2.82 5.05
C LEU A 207 13.22 -1.93 5.07
N ILE A 208 12.05 -2.50 4.74
CA ILE A 208 10.80 -1.80 5.00
C ILE A 208 10.60 -1.54 6.50
N ALA A 209 9.98 -0.41 6.84
CA ALA A 209 9.47 -0.16 8.18
C ALA A 209 7.95 -0.29 8.17
N ILE A 210 7.39 -0.94 9.20
CA ILE A 210 5.96 -1.16 9.36
C ILE A 210 5.52 -0.55 10.67
N GLU A 211 4.56 0.37 10.60
CA GLU A 211 3.89 0.97 11.75
C GLU A 211 2.44 0.48 11.77
N THR A 212 2.10 -0.38 12.73
CA THR A 212 0.74 -0.88 12.86
C THR A 212 -0.13 0.13 13.59
N GLU A 213 -1.17 0.63 12.93
CA GLU A 213 -2.10 1.62 13.49
C GLU A 213 -3.26 0.96 14.24
N PHE A 214 -3.82 -0.11 13.66
CA PHE A 214 -5.00 -0.78 14.20
C PHE A 214 -5.04 -2.25 13.79
N VAL A 215 -5.24 -3.14 14.76
CA VAL A 215 -5.46 -4.57 14.53
C VAL A 215 -6.81 -4.98 15.12
N PRO A 216 -7.73 -5.54 14.33
CA PRO A 216 -8.96 -6.12 14.86
C PRO A 216 -8.70 -7.29 15.83
N ASP A 217 -9.48 -7.33 16.91
CA ASP A 217 -9.53 -8.45 17.86
C ASP A 217 -10.93 -9.11 17.80
N PRO A 218 -11.05 -10.41 17.45
CA PRO A 218 -9.96 -11.36 17.20
C PRO A 218 -9.34 -11.24 15.80
N CYS A 219 -8.05 -11.57 15.71
CA CYS A 219 -7.34 -11.85 14.46
C CYS A 219 -7.12 -13.36 14.29
N PRO A 220 -8.11 -14.11 13.77
CA PRO A 220 -8.04 -15.57 13.72
C PRO A 220 -7.03 -16.10 12.69
N ARG A 221 -6.71 -15.29 11.67
CA ARG A 221 -5.77 -15.63 10.60
C ARG A 221 -4.99 -14.38 10.19
N LYS A 222 -3.72 -14.57 9.88
CA LYS A 222 -2.86 -13.57 9.25
C LYS A 222 -2.56 -13.94 7.80
N SER A 223 -2.35 -12.93 6.96
CA SER A 223 -1.96 -13.09 5.57
C SER A 223 -0.59 -13.78 5.44
N LYS A 224 -0.45 -14.61 4.41
CA LYS A 224 0.80 -15.30 4.07
C LYS A 224 1.09 -15.21 2.57
N ALA A 225 2.32 -15.55 2.19
CA ALA A 225 2.70 -15.62 0.78
C ALA A 225 1.77 -16.56 0.00
N GLY A 226 1.33 -16.12 -1.18
CA GLY A 226 0.37 -16.82 -2.03
C GLY A 226 -1.10 -16.49 -1.77
N ASP A 227 -1.42 -15.78 -0.68
CA ASP A 227 -2.77 -15.27 -0.49
C ASP A 227 -3.09 -14.18 -1.51
N PHE A 228 -4.29 -14.23 -2.07
CA PHE A 228 -4.93 -13.14 -2.78
C PHE A 228 -5.46 -12.15 -1.74
N VAL A 229 -5.13 -10.86 -1.90
CA VAL A 229 -5.50 -9.79 -0.99
C VAL A 229 -6.26 -8.71 -1.72
N ARG A 230 -7.21 -8.09 -1.00
CA ARG A 230 -7.88 -6.86 -1.39
C ARG A 230 -7.66 -5.84 -0.31
N TYR A 231 -7.12 -4.69 -0.67
CA TYR A 231 -6.86 -3.62 0.28
C TYR A 231 -7.08 -2.25 -0.34
N HIS A 232 -7.43 -1.30 0.51
CA HIS A 232 -7.34 0.10 0.18
C HIS A 232 -6.00 0.67 0.64
N TYR A 233 -5.52 1.68 -0.07
CA TYR A 233 -4.34 2.44 0.31
C TYR A 233 -4.41 3.92 -0.08
N ASN A 234 -3.63 4.73 0.63
CA ASN A 234 -3.11 6.02 0.20
C ASN A 234 -1.58 5.93 0.11
N ALA A 235 -1.01 6.41 -0.98
CA ALA A 235 0.43 6.38 -1.22
C ALA A 235 0.99 7.79 -1.35
N THR A 236 1.91 8.13 -0.44
CA THR A 236 2.55 9.44 -0.36
C THR A 236 4.06 9.31 -0.43
N LEU A 237 4.74 10.39 -0.80
CA LEU A 237 6.16 10.57 -0.52
C LEU A 237 6.35 10.85 0.99
N MET A 238 7.59 10.81 1.44
CA MET A 238 7.93 11.02 2.85
C MET A 238 7.59 12.44 3.36
N ASP A 239 7.53 13.42 2.46
CA ASP A 239 7.07 14.79 2.73
C ASP A 239 5.53 14.94 2.81
N GLY A 240 4.78 13.84 2.61
CA GLY A 240 3.32 13.82 2.61
C GLY A 240 2.68 14.05 1.25
N THR A 241 3.45 14.30 0.18
CA THR A 241 2.90 14.48 -1.18
C THR A 241 2.20 13.21 -1.66
N LEU A 242 0.88 13.26 -1.82
CA LEU A 242 0.08 12.14 -2.34
C LEU A 242 0.36 11.92 -3.83
N PHE A 243 0.76 10.71 -4.20
CA PHE A 243 0.97 10.34 -5.61
C PHE A 243 -0.04 9.28 -6.11
N ASP A 244 -0.65 8.49 -5.23
CA ASP A 244 -1.68 7.53 -5.62
C ASP A 244 -2.65 7.21 -4.48
N SER A 245 -3.87 6.79 -4.83
CA SER A 245 -4.87 6.30 -3.87
C SER A 245 -5.79 5.30 -4.55
N SER A 246 -6.15 4.24 -3.83
CA SER A 246 -7.23 3.34 -4.25
C SER A 246 -8.62 3.98 -4.09
N TYR A 247 -8.77 4.87 -3.11
CA TYR A 247 -10.05 5.51 -2.79
C TYR A 247 -10.51 6.45 -3.90
N SER A 248 -9.58 7.14 -4.56
CA SER A 248 -9.89 8.01 -5.72
C SER A 248 -10.50 7.25 -6.90
N ARG A 249 -10.27 5.93 -6.96
CA ARG A 249 -10.79 5.05 -8.02
C ARG A 249 -11.98 4.21 -7.58
N ASN A 250 -12.44 4.35 -6.33
CA ASN A 250 -13.58 3.64 -5.75
C ASN A 250 -13.54 2.11 -5.93
N HIS A 251 -12.35 1.50 -5.91
CA HIS A 251 -12.17 0.05 -5.89
C HIS A 251 -10.91 -0.31 -5.08
N THR A 252 -10.87 -1.54 -4.58
CA THR A 252 -9.69 -2.09 -3.89
C THR A 252 -8.56 -2.34 -4.88
N TYR A 253 -7.33 -2.36 -4.35
CA TYR A 253 -6.22 -2.94 -5.09
C TYR A 253 -6.11 -4.42 -4.76
N ASP A 254 -6.06 -5.22 -5.81
CA ASP A 254 -6.21 -6.67 -5.74
C ASP A 254 -4.92 -7.32 -6.27
N THR A 255 -4.27 -8.15 -5.46
CA THR A 255 -3.00 -8.78 -5.83
C THR A 255 -2.74 -10.07 -5.05
N TYR A 256 -1.67 -10.78 -5.41
CA TYR A 256 -1.19 -11.94 -4.67
C TYR A 256 0.12 -11.62 -3.95
N ILE A 257 0.19 -11.91 -2.66
CA ILE A 257 1.40 -11.66 -1.87
C ILE A 257 2.53 -12.57 -2.31
N GLY A 258 3.71 -12.00 -2.54
CA GLY A 258 4.95 -12.74 -2.82
C GLY A 258 5.01 -13.33 -4.22
N LYS A 259 4.13 -12.85 -5.13
CA LYS A 259 4.14 -13.22 -6.55
C LYS A 259 4.81 -12.17 -7.42
N LYS A 260 5.37 -11.09 -6.84
CA LYS A 260 6.06 -10.00 -7.55
C LYS A 260 5.16 -9.25 -8.55
N PHE A 261 3.86 -9.20 -8.25
CA PHE A 261 2.91 -8.36 -9.01
C PHE A 261 2.91 -6.90 -8.54
N VAL A 262 3.45 -6.65 -7.35
CA VAL A 262 3.68 -5.31 -6.78
C VAL A 262 5.16 -5.14 -6.47
N ILE A 263 5.56 -3.91 -6.12
CA ILE A 263 6.92 -3.60 -5.67
C ILE A 263 7.32 -4.48 -4.47
N ALA A 264 8.60 -4.83 -4.38
CA ALA A 264 9.10 -5.80 -3.39
C ALA A 264 8.74 -5.41 -1.95
N GLY A 265 8.83 -4.13 -1.60
CA GLY A 265 8.47 -3.64 -0.27
C GLY A 265 6.99 -3.81 0.07
N MET A 266 6.10 -3.78 -0.93
CA MET A 266 4.68 -4.08 -0.71
C MET A 266 4.43 -5.58 -0.53
N ASP A 267 5.10 -6.42 -1.31
CA ASP A 267 5.05 -7.88 -1.14
C ASP A 267 5.49 -8.28 0.28
N GLU A 268 6.51 -7.63 0.82
CA GLU A 268 6.96 -7.84 2.21
C GLU A 268 6.00 -7.21 3.24
N GLY A 269 5.54 -5.98 3.01
CA GLY A 269 4.74 -5.23 3.96
C GLY A 269 3.29 -5.72 4.12
N LEU A 270 2.79 -6.46 3.14
CA LEU A 270 1.47 -7.11 3.17
C LEU A 270 1.48 -8.49 3.84
N LEU A 271 2.62 -8.97 4.34
CA LEU A 271 2.69 -10.20 5.13
C LEU A 271 2.22 -9.99 6.58
N ASN A 272 1.70 -11.06 7.18
CA ASN A 272 1.28 -11.08 8.59
C ASN A 272 0.22 -10.02 8.94
N VAL A 273 -0.67 -9.71 8.00
CA VAL A 273 -1.78 -8.75 8.16
C VAL A 273 -3.05 -9.46 8.59
N CYS A 274 -3.76 -8.88 9.55
CA CYS A 274 -5.10 -9.30 9.93
C CYS A 274 -6.15 -8.71 8.98
N PHE A 275 -7.25 -9.42 8.79
CA PHE A 275 -8.43 -8.85 8.14
C PHE A 275 -8.82 -7.54 8.87
N GLY A 276 -9.15 -6.46 8.15
CA GLY A 276 -9.54 -5.16 8.71
C GLY A 276 -8.39 -4.34 9.33
N GLU A 277 -7.15 -4.83 9.30
CA GLU A 277 -5.99 -4.14 9.87
C GLU A 277 -5.68 -2.83 9.10
N ARG A 278 -5.24 -1.81 9.85
CA ARG A 278 -4.62 -0.60 9.29
C ARG A 278 -3.17 -0.50 9.70
N ARG A 279 -2.29 -0.25 8.73
CA ARG A 279 -0.85 -0.11 8.95
C ARG A 279 -0.24 0.84 7.94
N ARG A 280 0.84 1.50 8.32
CA ARG A 280 1.71 2.28 7.45
C ARG A 280 2.95 1.47 7.09
N ILE A 281 3.29 1.44 5.81
CA ILE A 281 4.48 0.76 5.27
C ILE A 281 5.39 1.81 4.64
N ILE A 282 6.61 1.94 5.15
CA ILE A 282 7.65 2.84 4.62
C ILE A 282 8.64 2.00 3.83
N ILE A 283 8.78 2.31 2.54
CA ILE A 283 9.52 1.49 1.57
C ILE A 283 10.73 2.29 1.05
N PRO A 284 11.97 1.83 1.28
CA PRO A 284 13.14 2.46 0.70
C PRO A 284 13.18 2.21 -0.82
N PRO A 285 13.90 3.05 -1.59
CA PRO A 285 13.78 3.05 -3.05
C PRO A 285 14.16 1.74 -3.71
N HIS A 286 15.17 1.03 -3.17
CA HIS A 286 15.63 -0.25 -3.71
C HIS A 286 14.60 -1.40 -3.54
N LEU A 287 13.56 -1.21 -2.71
CA LEU A 287 12.38 -2.09 -2.59
C LEU A 287 11.13 -1.49 -3.27
N GLY A 288 11.25 -0.29 -3.84
CA GLY A 288 10.21 0.46 -4.55
C GLY A 288 10.55 0.65 -6.04
N TYR A 289 10.68 1.91 -6.46
CA TYR A 289 10.94 2.29 -7.86
C TYR A 289 12.42 2.63 -8.18
N GLY A 290 13.33 2.33 -7.26
CA GLY A 290 14.77 2.48 -7.46
C GLY A 290 15.25 3.92 -7.68
N GLU A 291 16.44 4.03 -8.26
CA GLU A 291 17.07 5.32 -8.58
C GLU A 291 16.37 6.05 -9.73
N GLU A 292 15.65 5.32 -10.59
CA GLU A 292 14.95 5.89 -11.74
C GLU A 292 13.62 6.55 -11.36
N GLY A 293 12.90 5.98 -10.38
CA GLY A 293 11.57 6.44 -10.01
C GLY A 293 10.53 6.20 -11.12
N ILE A 294 9.50 7.05 -11.15
CA ILE A 294 8.50 7.14 -12.23
C ILE A 294 8.40 8.59 -12.66
N ASP A 295 8.73 8.85 -13.92
CA ASP A 295 8.70 10.19 -14.50
C ASP A 295 7.36 10.92 -14.23
N GLY A 296 7.46 12.17 -13.77
CA GLY A 296 6.32 13.02 -13.42
C GLY A 296 5.46 12.59 -12.22
N LYS A 297 5.77 11.47 -11.53
CA LYS A 297 4.95 10.96 -10.41
C LYS A 297 5.75 10.64 -9.15
N ILE A 298 6.87 9.93 -9.30
CA ILE A 298 7.70 9.47 -8.19
C ILE A 298 9.13 9.82 -8.53
N PRO A 299 9.78 10.75 -7.81
CA PRO A 299 11.17 11.07 -8.11
C PRO A 299 12.08 9.86 -7.87
N GLY A 300 13.22 9.84 -8.56
CA GLY A 300 14.27 8.84 -8.34
C GLY A 300 14.70 8.79 -6.87
N SER A 301 15.05 7.59 -6.40
CA SER A 301 15.51 7.35 -5.03
C SER A 301 14.54 7.83 -3.94
N ALA A 302 13.23 7.90 -4.23
CA ALA A 302 12.22 8.31 -3.28
C ALA A 302 11.85 7.23 -2.26
N VAL A 303 11.77 7.62 -0.99
CA VAL A 303 11.11 6.80 0.04
C VAL A 303 9.60 6.92 -0.13
N LEU A 304 8.93 5.78 -0.18
CA LEU A 304 7.48 5.70 -0.37
C LEU A 304 6.80 5.36 0.95
N VAL A 305 5.65 5.97 1.21
CA VAL A 305 4.82 5.71 2.39
C VAL A 305 3.45 5.24 1.92
N PHE A 306 3.03 4.07 2.39
CA PHE A 306 1.73 3.49 2.07
C PHE A 306 0.92 3.28 3.35
N ASP A 307 -0.17 4.03 3.48
CA ASP A 307 -1.19 3.79 4.52
C ASP A 307 -2.18 2.75 3.98
N ILE A 308 -2.16 1.55 4.54
CA ILE A 308 -2.94 0.38 4.10
C ILE A 308 -4.13 0.16 5.01
N HIS A 309 -5.28 -0.15 4.40
CA HIS A 309 -6.46 -0.71 5.05
C HIS A 309 -6.79 -2.05 4.39
N MET A 310 -6.49 -3.15 5.10
CA MET A 310 -6.72 -4.50 4.61
C MET A 310 -8.22 -4.81 4.60
N ILE A 311 -8.78 -5.04 3.42
CA ILE A 311 -10.20 -5.39 3.30
C ILE A 311 -10.34 -6.87 3.55
N ASP A 312 -9.82 -7.76 2.71
CA ASP A 312 -9.80 -9.19 3.03
C ASP A 312 -8.71 -9.93 2.26
N PHE A 313 -8.57 -11.21 2.57
CA PHE A 313 -7.66 -12.09 1.86
C PHE A 313 -8.09 -13.55 1.95
N HIS A 314 -7.70 -14.32 0.95
CA HIS A 314 -7.90 -15.76 0.89
C HIS A 314 -6.80 -16.41 0.06
N ASN A 315 -6.64 -17.71 0.19
CA ASN A 315 -5.79 -18.51 -0.66
C ASN A 315 -6.65 -19.25 -1.70
N PRO A 316 -6.22 -19.36 -2.96
CA PRO A 316 -6.89 -20.23 -3.94
C PRO A 316 -6.96 -21.71 -3.53
N SER A 317 -6.15 -22.13 -2.55
CA SER A 317 -6.18 -23.48 -1.97
C SER A 317 -6.94 -23.56 -0.64
N ASP A 318 -7.60 -22.49 -0.20
CA ASP A 318 -8.40 -22.53 1.02
C ASP A 318 -9.63 -23.42 0.85
N GLU A 319 -9.93 -24.22 1.87
CA GLU A 319 -11.17 -24.97 1.96
C GLU A 319 -12.27 -24.17 2.69
N VAL A 320 -13.49 -24.68 2.69
CA VAL A 320 -14.58 -24.09 3.49
C VAL A 320 -14.25 -24.23 4.97
N ALA A 321 -14.16 -23.11 5.70
CA ALA A 321 -13.94 -23.15 7.14
C ALA A 321 -15.28 -23.17 7.87
N ILE A 322 -15.48 -24.18 8.73
CA ILE A 322 -16.72 -24.38 9.47
C ILE A 322 -16.45 -24.23 10.96
N LYS A 323 -17.23 -23.38 11.63
CA LYS A 323 -17.19 -23.20 13.09
C LYS A 323 -18.58 -23.40 13.67
N THR A 324 -18.83 -24.58 14.24
CA THR A 324 -20.06 -24.85 15.00
C THR A 324 -19.97 -24.21 16.37
N TYR A 325 -20.96 -23.37 16.70
CA TYR A 325 -21.05 -22.68 18.00
C TYR A 325 -22.27 -23.10 18.81
N HIS A 326 -23.23 -23.80 18.20
CA HIS A 326 -24.35 -24.43 18.89
C HIS A 326 -24.65 -25.79 18.27
N LYS A 327 -24.62 -26.85 19.08
CA LYS A 327 -24.98 -28.21 18.65
C LYS A 327 -25.99 -28.79 19.65
N PRO A 328 -27.21 -29.14 19.22
CA PRO A 328 -28.22 -29.76 20.09
C PRO A 328 -27.74 -31.08 20.68
N SER A 329 -28.30 -31.45 21.84
CA SER A 329 -28.00 -32.74 22.49
C SER A 329 -28.52 -33.93 21.69
N ASP A 330 -29.62 -33.76 20.97
CA ASP A 330 -30.22 -34.78 20.09
C ASP A 330 -29.75 -34.55 18.64
N CYS A 331 -28.52 -34.97 18.36
CA CYS A 331 -27.84 -34.75 17.08
C CYS A 331 -27.35 -36.09 16.50
N GLY A 332 -28.26 -37.05 16.37
CA GLY A 332 -27.95 -38.39 15.87
C GLY A 332 -27.96 -38.51 14.34
N VAL A 333 -28.73 -37.65 13.66
CA VAL A 333 -28.86 -37.67 12.19
C VAL A 333 -28.11 -36.47 11.61
N LEU A 334 -27.16 -36.77 10.75
CA LEU A 334 -26.31 -35.79 10.08
C LEU A 334 -26.67 -35.72 8.60
N SER A 335 -26.70 -34.49 8.07
CA SER A 335 -26.98 -34.22 6.68
C SER A 335 -25.88 -34.76 5.76
N LYS A 336 -26.29 -35.39 4.67
CA LYS A 336 -25.40 -35.91 3.62
C LYS A 336 -25.88 -35.50 2.23
N LYS A 337 -25.04 -35.74 1.22
CA LYS A 337 -25.40 -35.56 -0.18
C LYS A 337 -26.71 -36.31 -0.49
N GLY A 338 -27.64 -35.65 -1.16
CA GLY A 338 -28.97 -36.15 -1.51
C GLY A 338 -30.07 -35.76 -0.53
N ASP A 339 -29.73 -35.36 0.70
CA ASP A 339 -30.74 -34.97 1.68
C ASP A 339 -31.40 -33.64 1.33
N TYR A 340 -32.69 -33.53 1.64
CA TYR A 340 -33.42 -32.27 1.54
C TYR A 340 -33.32 -31.53 2.87
N VAL A 341 -32.85 -30.30 2.82
CA VAL A 341 -32.62 -29.48 4.01
C VAL A 341 -33.35 -28.16 3.90
N LYS A 342 -33.87 -27.69 5.03
CA LYS A 342 -34.38 -26.34 5.20
C LYS A 342 -33.56 -25.64 6.27
N TYR A 343 -33.07 -24.45 5.97
CA TYR A 343 -32.21 -23.71 6.89
C TYR A 343 -32.47 -22.21 6.81
N HIS A 344 -32.12 -21.52 7.89
CA HIS A 344 -31.96 -20.08 7.91
C HIS A 344 -30.49 -19.71 7.72
N TYR A 345 -30.26 -18.60 7.04
CA TYR A 345 -28.93 -17.99 6.95
C TYR A 345 -28.98 -16.48 7.05
N ASN A 346 -27.86 -15.92 7.54
CA ASN A 346 -27.42 -14.55 7.34
C ASN A 346 -26.07 -14.59 6.65
N VAL A 347 -25.87 -13.82 5.59
CA VAL A 347 -24.59 -13.74 4.90
C VAL A 347 -24.02 -12.33 4.98
N THR A 348 -22.75 -12.26 5.35
CA THR A 348 -21.97 -11.03 5.40
C THR A 348 -20.65 -11.20 4.64
N LEU A 349 -20.02 -10.07 4.31
CA LEU A 349 -18.59 -10.04 4.01
C LEU A 349 -17.79 -10.18 5.31
N MET A 350 -16.49 -10.39 5.18
CA MET A 350 -15.57 -10.47 6.32
C MET A 350 -15.56 -9.18 7.17
N ASP A 351 -15.88 -8.03 6.57
CA ASP A 351 -16.01 -6.73 7.26
C ASP A 351 -17.34 -6.52 7.98
N GLY A 352 -18.22 -7.51 7.95
CA GLY A 352 -19.55 -7.46 8.56
C GLY A 352 -20.60 -6.75 7.69
N THR A 353 -20.25 -6.28 6.49
CA THR A 353 -21.23 -5.78 5.51
C THR A 353 -22.24 -6.87 5.23
N LYS A 354 -23.52 -6.60 5.53
CA LYS A 354 -24.62 -7.54 5.32
C LYS A 354 -24.99 -7.61 3.85
N LEU A 355 -25.07 -8.82 3.32
CA LEU A 355 -25.43 -9.05 1.92
C LEU A 355 -26.89 -9.50 1.79
N ASP A 356 -27.27 -10.58 2.50
CA ASP A 356 -28.63 -11.12 2.45
C ASP A 356 -28.98 -11.90 3.72
N SER A 357 -30.27 -12.15 3.95
CA SER A 357 -30.78 -12.95 5.05
C SER A 357 -32.15 -13.53 4.76
N THR A 358 -32.29 -14.83 5.02
CA THR A 358 -33.60 -15.53 4.96
C THR A 358 -34.64 -14.95 5.91
N HIS A 359 -34.21 -14.36 7.03
CA HIS A 359 -35.12 -13.78 8.01
C HIS A 359 -35.84 -12.54 7.46
N LEU A 360 -35.28 -11.86 6.46
CA LEU A 360 -35.93 -10.73 5.78
C LEU A 360 -37.20 -11.17 5.03
N TYR A 361 -37.23 -12.41 4.56
CA TYR A 361 -38.34 -12.97 3.77
C TYR A 361 -39.32 -13.80 4.61
N GLY A 362 -39.02 -14.05 5.89
CA GLY A 362 -39.86 -14.86 6.77
C GLY A 362 -40.02 -16.32 6.34
N LYS A 363 -39.13 -16.85 5.50
CA LYS A 363 -39.14 -18.23 5.01
C LYS A 363 -37.74 -18.84 5.06
N THR A 364 -37.68 -20.17 5.19
CA THR A 364 -36.42 -20.91 5.09
C THR A 364 -35.92 -20.97 3.65
N TYR A 365 -34.61 -21.18 3.48
CA TYR A 365 -34.05 -21.58 2.21
C TYR A 365 -34.00 -23.11 2.15
N ASN A 366 -34.49 -23.68 1.04
CA ASN A 366 -34.73 -25.11 0.94
C ASN A 366 -33.96 -25.66 -0.26
N ILE A 367 -33.16 -26.69 -0.05
CA ILE A 367 -32.33 -27.30 -1.10
C ILE A 367 -32.20 -28.80 -0.93
N VAL A 368 -31.80 -29.48 -2.00
CA VAL A 368 -31.28 -30.84 -1.99
C VAL A 368 -29.75 -30.77 -2.01
N LEU A 369 -29.09 -31.28 -0.99
CA LEU A 369 -27.63 -31.25 -0.89
C LEU A 369 -26.99 -32.03 -2.05
N GLY A 370 -25.99 -31.43 -2.69
CA GLY A 370 -25.25 -31.96 -3.83
C GLY A 370 -25.92 -31.75 -5.19
N SER A 371 -27.08 -31.10 -5.25
CA SER A 371 -27.83 -30.88 -6.51
C SER A 371 -27.38 -29.64 -7.30
N GLY A 372 -26.46 -28.84 -6.76
CA GLY A 372 -25.98 -27.60 -7.39
C GLY A 372 -26.94 -26.41 -7.26
N GLN A 373 -27.92 -26.48 -6.36
CA GLN A 373 -28.86 -25.38 -6.08
C GLN A 373 -28.26 -24.19 -5.32
N VAL A 374 -27.09 -24.35 -4.73
CA VAL A 374 -26.32 -23.31 -4.02
C VAL A 374 -24.86 -23.36 -4.45
N VAL A 375 -24.09 -22.32 -4.11
CA VAL A 375 -22.64 -22.30 -4.31
C VAL A 375 -21.98 -23.51 -3.63
N LEU A 376 -20.94 -24.05 -4.24
CA LEU A 376 -20.29 -25.29 -3.81
C LEU A 376 -19.85 -25.25 -2.34
N GLY A 377 -19.34 -24.11 -1.88
CA GLY A 377 -18.90 -23.95 -0.50
C GLY A 377 -20.04 -24.04 0.51
N MET A 378 -21.25 -23.62 0.13
CA MET A 378 -22.44 -23.74 0.96
C MET A 378 -22.93 -25.18 0.99
N ASP A 379 -22.88 -25.86 -0.15
CA ASP A 379 -23.19 -27.30 -0.23
C ASP A 379 -22.29 -28.13 0.69
N LEU A 380 -20.98 -27.84 0.68
CA LEU A 380 -20.00 -28.48 1.56
C LEU A 380 -20.22 -28.08 3.03
N GLY A 381 -20.45 -26.79 3.28
CA GLY A 381 -20.64 -26.24 4.63
C GLY A 381 -21.91 -26.73 5.34
N LEU A 382 -22.92 -27.17 4.59
CA LEU A 382 -24.17 -27.71 5.11
C LEU A 382 -24.13 -29.22 5.37
N ARG A 383 -23.06 -29.93 4.98
CA ARG A 383 -22.89 -31.36 5.30
C ARG A 383 -22.55 -31.57 6.76
N ASP A 384 -22.87 -32.75 7.26
CA ASP A 384 -22.63 -33.14 8.66
C ASP A 384 -23.27 -32.16 9.67
N MET A 385 -24.41 -31.54 9.29
CA MET A 385 -25.26 -30.75 10.18
C MET A 385 -26.39 -31.60 10.71
N CYS A 386 -26.80 -31.38 11.95
CA CYS A 386 -28.11 -31.84 12.44
C CYS A 386 -29.09 -30.67 12.59
N VAL A 387 -30.37 -31.02 12.68
CA VAL A 387 -31.46 -30.07 12.95
C VAL A 387 -31.21 -29.33 14.27
N GLY A 388 -31.34 -28.01 14.26
CA GLY A 388 -31.08 -27.10 15.38
C GLY A 388 -29.60 -26.72 15.59
N GLU A 389 -28.67 -27.30 14.84
CA GLU A 389 -27.27 -26.87 14.84
C GLU A 389 -27.15 -25.43 14.30
N LYS A 390 -26.24 -24.65 14.87
CA LYS A 390 -25.86 -23.34 14.35
C LYS A 390 -24.36 -23.25 14.16
N ARG A 391 -23.94 -22.73 13.02
CA ARG A 391 -22.52 -22.62 12.66
C ARG A 391 -22.25 -21.47 11.72
N THR A 392 -21.02 -21.03 11.75
CA THR A 392 -20.47 -20.07 10.79
C THR A 392 -19.71 -20.83 9.71
N ILE A 393 -20.01 -20.56 8.45
CA ILE A 393 -19.38 -21.15 7.26
C ILE A 393 -18.67 -20.02 6.50
N VAL A 394 -17.35 -20.08 6.42
CA VAL A 394 -16.54 -19.12 5.67
C VAL A 394 -16.19 -19.75 4.32
N ILE A 395 -16.67 -19.14 3.25
CA ILE A 395 -16.57 -19.65 1.88
C ILE A 395 -15.58 -18.78 1.09
N PRO A 396 -14.43 -19.33 0.65
CA PRO A 396 -13.53 -18.62 -0.24
C PRO A 396 -14.16 -18.45 -1.64
N PRO A 397 -13.74 -17.45 -2.43
CA PRO A 397 -14.45 -17.07 -3.65
C PRO A 397 -14.53 -18.18 -4.69
N HIS A 398 -13.49 -19.00 -4.82
CA HIS A 398 -13.48 -20.12 -5.78
C HIS A 398 -14.49 -21.23 -5.46
N LEU A 399 -15.04 -21.25 -4.23
CA LEU A 399 -16.17 -22.10 -3.82
C LEU A 399 -17.49 -21.31 -3.71
N GLY A 400 -17.45 -20.00 -3.97
CA GLY A 400 -18.57 -19.06 -3.95
C GLY A 400 -18.91 -18.53 -5.35
N TYR A 401 -18.90 -17.20 -5.51
CA TYR A 401 -19.20 -16.51 -6.77
C TYR A 401 -17.96 -16.15 -7.63
N GLY A 402 -16.78 -16.64 -7.24
CA GLY A 402 -15.52 -16.47 -7.97
C GLY A 402 -15.06 -15.01 -8.09
N GLU A 403 -14.17 -14.78 -9.06
CA GLU A 403 -13.60 -13.45 -9.34
C GLU A 403 -14.62 -12.45 -9.88
N LYS A 404 -15.72 -12.93 -10.48
CA LYS A 404 -16.76 -12.06 -11.05
C LYS A 404 -17.71 -11.51 -10.00
N GLY A 405 -17.96 -12.27 -8.93
CA GLY A 405 -19.00 -11.92 -7.97
C GLY A 405 -20.40 -11.89 -8.60
N VAL A 406 -21.29 -11.10 -8.00
CA VAL A 406 -22.66 -10.82 -8.47
C VAL A 406 -22.84 -9.30 -8.50
N ALA A 407 -23.15 -8.77 -9.67
CA ALA A 407 -23.24 -7.33 -9.87
C ALA A 407 -24.26 -6.68 -8.91
N GLY A 408 -23.81 -5.71 -8.12
CA GLY A 408 -24.64 -4.97 -7.16
C GLY A 408 -24.91 -5.69 -5.83
N GLU A 409 -24.48 -6.95 -5.69
CA GLU A 409 -24.74 -7.77 -4.50
C GLU A 409 -23.44 -8.29 -3.88
N VAL A 410 -22.64 -9.04 -4.64
CA VAL A 410 -21.43 -9.68 -4.14
C VAL A 410 -20.22 -9.17 -4.90
N PRO A 411 -19.25 -8.52 -4.24
CA PRO A 411 -18.01 -8.12 -4.89
C PRO A 411 -17.23 -9.33 -5.45
N GLY A 412 -16.52 -9.12 -6.56
CA GLY A 412 -15.61 -10.12 -7.12
C GLY A 412 -14.53 -10.54 -6.11
N SER A 413 -14.19 -11.82 -6.08
CA SER A 413 -13.17 -12.38 -5.17
C SER A 413 -13.48 -12.19 -3.68
N ALA A 414 -14.74 -11.97 -3.31
CA ALA A 414 -15.15 -11.79 -1.92
C ALA A 414 -15.23 -13.11 -1.14
N VAL A 415 -14.68 -13.10 0.08
CA VAL A 415 -14.90 -14.17 1.06
C VAL A 415 -16.26 -13.97 1.72
N LEU A 416 -17.11 -14.99 1.68
CA LEU A 416 -18.46 -14.95 2.26
C LEU A 416 -18.48 -15.60 3.63
N VAL A 417 -19.19 -14.99 4.57
CA VAL A 417 -19.40 -15.52 5.92
C VAL A 417 -20.89 -15.78 6.11
N PHE A 418 -21.27 -17.05 6.17
CA PHE A 418 -22.65 -17.48 6.40
C PHE A 418 -22.83 -17.92 7.85
N ASP A 419 -23.71 -17.27 8.59
CA ASP A 419 -24.24 -17.81 9.84
C ASP A 419 -25.52 -18.57 9.54
N VAL A 420 -25.50 -19.89 9.77
CA VAL A 420 -26.58 -20.80 9.40
C VAL A 420 -27.20 -21.49 10.60
N GLU A 421 -28.49 -21.78 10.50
CA GLU A 421 -29.27 -22.59 11.44
C GLU A 421 -30.07 -23.63 10.66
N MET A 422 -29.85 -24.91 10.95
CA MET A 422 -30.59 -26.00 10.31
C MET A 422 -31.97 -26.13 10.95
N MET A 423 -33.02 -26.03 10.15
CA MET A 423 -34.41 -26.09 10.64
C MET A 423 -35.03 -27.47 10.44
N GLU A 424 -34.73 -28.13 9.32
CA GLU A 424 -35.33 -29.41 8.95
C GLU A 424 -34.35 -30.21 8.07
N LEU A 425 -34.35 -31.53 8.27
CA LEU A 425 -33.52 -32.49 7.54
C LEU A 425 -34.38 -33.70 7.20
N ASP A 426 -34.65 -33.86 5.91
CA ASP A 426 -35.29 -35.05 5.35
C ASP A 426 -34.25 -35.86 4.58
N ALA A 427 -33.99 -37.09 5.04
CA ALA A 427 -33.07 -37.99 4.36
C ALA A 427 -33.45 -38.15 2.88
N GLY A 428 -32.46 -38.05 2.01
CA GLY A 428 -32.63 -38.16 0.56
C GLY A 428 -32.99 -39.57 0.10
N LEU A 429 -33.15 -39.70 -1.22
CA LEU A 429 -33.17 -40.99 -1.90
C LEU A 429 -31.76 -41.35 -2.38
N PRO A 430 -31.46 -42.64 -2.66
CA PRO A 430 -30.19 -43.03 -3.29
C PRO A 430 -29.95 -42.30 -4.62
N ASP A 431 -28.68 -42.09 -4.97
CA ASP A 431 -28.27 -41.42 -6.21
C ASP A 431 -28.95 -42.09 -7.43
N GLY A 432 -29.67 -41.30 -8.23
CA GLY A 432 -30.37 -41.74 -9.45
C GLY A 432 -31.85 -42.06 -9.29
N TYR A 433 -32.41 -42.03 -8.08
CA TYR A 433 -33.82 -42.36 -7.83
C TYR A 433 -34.67 -41.12 -7.51
N MET A 434 -35.82 -40.99 -8.17
CA MET A 434 -36.84 -39.96 -7.84
C MET A 434 -37.99 -40.52 -6.97
N PHE A 435 -38.06 -41.84 -6.82
CA PHE A 435 -39.01 -42.54 -5.96
C PHE A 435 -38.39 -43.87 -5.49
N ILE A 436 -38.64 -44.27 -4.24
CA ILE A 436 -38.33 -45.61 -3.73
C ILE A 436 -39.54 -46.20 -3.02
N TRP A 437 -39.65 -47.54 -3.08
CA TRP A 437 -40.57 -48.31 -2.25
C TRP A 437 -39.93 -48.58 -0.88
N ASN A 438 -40.70 -48.39 0.19
CA ASN A 438 -40.28 -48.69 1.57
C ASN A 438 -40.68 -50.10 2.01
N GLN A 439 -41.55 -50.78 1.24
CA GLN A 439 -42.02 -52.15 1.47
C GLN A 439 -41.97 -52.94 0.17
N GLU A 440 -42.19 -54.27 0.26
CA GLU A 440 -42.30 -55.12 -0.94
C GLU A 440 -43.41 -54.63 -1.86
N VAL A 441 -43.09 -54.53 -3.15
CA VAL A 441 -44.02 -54.11 -4.19
C VAL A 441 -45.03 -55.23 -4.44
N SER A 442 -46.32 -54.89 -4.46
CA SER A 442 -47.37 -55.86 -4.76
C SER A 442 -47.13 -56.52 -6.14
N PRO A 443 -47.22 -57.86 -6.24
CA PRO A 443 -47.07 -58.56 -7.52
C PRO A 443 -48.20 -58.23 -8.51
N ASP A 444 -49.31 -57.66 -8.04
CA ASP A 444 -50.46 -57.26 -8.86
C ASP A 444 -50.53 -55.73 -9.06
N LEU A 445 -49.40 -55.02 -9.00
CA LEU A 445 -49.32 -53.55 -9.04
C LEU A 445 -50.18 -52.90 -10.12
N PHE A 446 -50.19 -53.47 -11.34
CA PHE A 446 -51.01 -53.00 -12.45
C PHE A 446 -52.51 -53.02 -12.14
N LYS A 447 -53.01 -54.12 -11.55
CA LYS A 447 -54.43 -54.26 -11.18
C LYS A 447 -54.83 -53.33 -10.04
N GLU A 448 -53.88 -52.97 -9.17
CA GLU A 448 -54.16 -52.02 -8.08
C GLU A 448 -54.27 -50.58 -8.58
N MET A 449 -53.60 -50.28 -9.69
CA MET A 449 -53.60 -48.98 -10.36
C MET A 449 -54.80 -48.81 -11.29
N ASP A 450 -55.12 -49.84 -12.09
CA ASP A 450 -56.30 -49.92 -12.96
C ASP A 450 -57.59 -50.15 -12.14
N LYS A 451 -58.14 -49.06 -11.59
CA LYS A 451 -59.31 -49.12 -10.70
C LYS A 451 -60.64 -49.27 -11.42
N ASN A 452 -60.68 -48.90 -12.70
CA ASN A 452 -61.88 -48.97 -13.53
C ASN A 452 -61.95 -50.29 -14.33
N GLU A 453 -60.91 -51.13 -14.24
CA GLU A 453 -60.75 -52.43 -14.89
C GLU A 453 -60.79 -52.35 -16.43
N ASP A 454 -60.40 -51.21 -17.00
CA ASP A 454 -60.38 -50.98 -18.45
C ASP A 454 -59.08 -51.46 -19.14
N LYS A 455 -58.12 -51.97 -18.35
CA LYS A 455 -56.80 -52.47 -18.76
C LYS A 455 -55.85 -51.39 -19.26
N GLU A 456 -56.13 -50.13 -18.99
CA GLU A 456 -55.29 -48.98 -19.28
C GLU A 456 -55.07 -48.19 -17.97
N VAL A 457 -53.84 -47.77 -17.69
CA VAL A 457 -53.55 -46.88 -16.56
C VAL A 457 -53.22 -45.51 -17.12
N ILE A 458 -54.10 -44.54 -16.92
CA ILE A 458 -53.86 -43.14 -17.31
C ILE A 458 -53.07 -42.39 -16.24
N LEU A 459 -52.49 -41.23 -16.58
CA LEU A 459 -51.69 -40.40 -15.65
C LEU A 459 -52.45 -40.11 -14.34
N GLU A 460 -53.76 -39.90 -14.40
CA GLU A 460 -54.59 -39.64 -13.22
C GLU A 460 -54.64 -40.84 -12.26
N GLU A 461 -54.76 -42.05 -12.78
CA GLU A 461 -54.77 -43.30 -12.00
C GLU A 461 -53.40 -43.61 -11.44
N PHE A 462 -52.36 -43.45 -12.26
CA PHE A 462 -50.96 -43.59 -11.87
C PHE A 462 -50.61 -42.62 -10.73
N SER A 463 -50.94 -41.34 -10.90
CA SER A 463 -50.68 -40.29 -9.91
C SER A 463 -51.38 -40.57 -8.60
N LYS A 464 -52.68 -40.91 -8.67
CA LYS A 464 -53.48 -41.22 -7.49
C LYS A 464 -52.93 -42.43 -6.74
N TYR A 465 -52.42 -43.43 -7.44
CA TYR A 465 -51.81 -44.59 -6.83
C TYR A 465 -50.47 -44.25 -6.17
N ILE A 466 -49.54 -43.61 -6.86
CA ILE A 466 -48.23 -43.24 -6.30
C ILE A 466 -48.40 -42.33 -5.07
N LEU A 467 -49.28 -41.32 -5.14
CA LEU A 467 -49.58 -40.46 -4.00
C LEU A 467 -50.21 -41.22 -2.83
N ALA A 468 -51.03 -42.24 -3.10
CA ALA A 468 -51.58 -43.10 -2.05
C ALA A 468 -50.49 -43.95 -1.38
N GLN A 469 -49.51 -44.43 -2.13
CA GLN A 469 -48.37 -45.18 -1.59
C GLN A 469 -47.45 -44.30 -0.74
N VAL A 470 -47.26 -43.04 -1.15
CA VAL A 470 -46.56 -42.04 -0.33
C VAL A 470 -47.34 -41.73 0.95
N ALA A 471 -48.65 -41.49 0.84
CA ALA A 471 -49.51 -41.16 1.99
C ALA A 471 -49.63 -42.32 3.01
N SER A 472 -49.54 -43.57 2.54
CA SER A 472 -49.55 -44.77 3.38
C SER A 472 -48.17 -45.16 3.93
N GLY A 473 -47.10 -44.44 3.53
CA GLY A 473 -45.73 -44.69 3.96
C GLY A 473 -45.03 -45.85 3.23
N ASN A 474 -45.70 -46.48 2.27
CA ASN A 474 -45.18 -47.59 1.47
C ASN A 474 -44.21 -47.14 0.36
N GLY A 475 -44.22 -45.86 0.01
CA GLY A 475 -43.30 -45.26 -0.94
C GLY A 475 -42.83 -43.89 -0.48
N LYS A 476 -41.74 -43.42 -1.07
CA LYS A 476 -41.18 -42.09 -0.80
C LYS A 476 -40.71 -41.45 -2.09
N LEU A 477 -41.25 -40.28 -2.39
CA LEU A 477 -40.78 -39.41 -3.49
C LEU A 477 -39.54 -38.63 -3.05
N ALA A 478 -38.73 -38.21 -4.03
CA ALA A 478 -37.58 -37.36 -3.76
C ALA A 478 -38.05 -36.06 -3.09
N PRO A 479 -37.63 -35.80 -1.84
CA PRO A 479 -38.06 -34.61 -1.12
C PRO A 479 -37.51 -33.34 -1.80
N GLY A 480 -38.30 -32.26 -1.78
CA GLY A 480 -37.91 -30.98 -2.37
C GLY A 480 -38.17 -30.80 -3.86
N PHE A 481 -38.67 -31.84 -4.53
CA PHE A 481 -39.13 -31.77 -5.92
C PHE A 481 -40.66 -31.69 -5.97
N ASP A 482 -41.17 -31.13 -7.06
CA ASP A 482 -42.60 -31.09 -7.34
C ASP A 482 -43.13 -32.53 -7.51
N PRO A 483 -44.00 -33.02 -6.61
CA PRO A 483 -44.51 -34.38 -6.65
C PRO A 483 -45.17 -34.72 -7.99
N ASP A 484 -45.92 -33.77 -8.56
CA ASP A 484 -46.66 -34.00 -9.80
C ASP A 484 -45.71 -34.19 -10.97
N LYS A 485 -44.62 -33.40 -11.05
CA LYS A 485 -43.60 -33.56 -12.08
C LYS A 485 -42.79 -34.84 -11.93
N ILE A 486 -42.49 -35.26 -10.70
CA ILE A 486 -41.82 -36.55 -10.49
C ILE A 486 -42.70 -37.67 -11.02
N ILE A 487 -43.98 -37.65 -10.65
CA ILE A 487 -44.96 -38.64 -11.05
C ILE A 487 -45.18 -38.61 -12.57
N GLU A 488 -45.27 -37.44 -13.18
CA GLU A 488 -45.35 -37.27 -14.64
C GLU A 488 -44.13 -37.87 -15.32
N ASN A 489 -42.92 -37.57 -14.86
CA ASN A 489 -41.70 -38.18 -15.39
C ASN A 489 -41.67 -39.71 -15.19
N MET A 490 -42.15 -40.22 -14.05
CA MET A 490 -42.29 -41.65 -13.80
C MET A 490 -43.27 -42.29 -14.78
N PHE A 491 -44.42 -41.63 -15.00
CA PHE A 491 -45.44 -42.07 -15.94
C PHE A 491 -44.90 -42.10 -17.37
N THR A 492 -44.29 -41.00 -17.85
CA THR A 492 -43.71 -40.91 -19.19
C THR A 492 -42.59 -41.92 -19.41
N ASN A 493 -41.80 -42.25 -18.38
CA ASN A 493 -40.79 -43.30 -18.50
C ASN A 493 -41.39 -44.71 -18.61
N GLN A 494 -42.60 -44.91 -18.06
CA GLN A 494 -43.32 -46.19 -18.10
C GLN A 494 -44.21 -46.32 -19.35
N ASP A 495 -44.76 -45.21 -19.86
CA ASP A 495 -45.45 -45.08 -21.14
C ASP A 495 -44.41 -45.09 -22.28
N ARG A 496 -44.02 -46.30 -22.69
CA ARG A 496 -42.93 -46.50 -23.65
C ARG A 496 -43.29 -46.08 -25.07
N ASN A 497 -44.56 -46.13 -25.42
CA ASN A 497 -45.04 -45.83 -26.77
C ASN A 497 -45.50 -44.36 -26.92
N GLY A 498 -45.65 -43.63 -25.79
CA GLY A 498 -46.01 -42.22 -25.75
C GLY A 498 -47.48 -41.94 -26.09
N ASP A 499 -48.37 -42.92 -25.95
CA ASP A 499 -49.79 -42.78 -26.27
C ASP A 499 -50.63 -42.20 -25.12
N GLY A 500 -49.99 -41.89 -23.98
CA GLY A 500 -50.61 -41.31 -22.79
C GLY A 500 -51.29 -42.33 -21.89
N LYS A 501 -51.03 -43.63 -22.09
CA LYS A 501 -51.59 -44.73 -21.30
C LYS A 501 -50.51 -45.78 -21.03
N ILE A 502 -50.60 -46.44 -19.88
CA ILE A 502 -49.73 -47.57 -19.55
C ILE A 502 -50.56 -48.85 -19.58
N THR A 503 -50.15 -49.80 -20.43
CA THR A 503 -50.75 -51.14 -20.50
C THR A 503 -49.98 -52.15 -19.65
N ALA A 504 -50.59 -53.30 -19.37
CA ALA A 504 -49.96 -54.39 -18.60
C ALA A 504 -48.67 -54.93 -19.26
N ASN A 505 -48.49 -54.72 -20.57
CA ASN A 505 -47.26 -55.10 -21.27
C ASN A 505 -46.14 -54.08 -21.02
N GLU A 506 -46.45 -52.78 -21.07
CA GLU A 506 -45.48 -51.72 -20.79
C GLU A 506 -45.03 -51.70 -19.33
N PHE A 507 -45.87 -52.22 -18.44
CA PHE A 507 -45.60 -52.34 -17.01
C PHE A 507 -44.54 -53.41 -16.65
N LYS A 508 -44.21 -54.34 -17.56
CA LYS A 508 -43.19 -55.38 -17.33
C LYS A 508 -41.78 -54.82 -17.45
N LEU A 509 -40.83 -55.38 -16.70
CA LEU A 509 -39.41 -55.02 -16.80
C LEU A 509 -38.89 -55.30 -18.23
N LYS A 510 -38.04 -54.41 -18.76
CA LYS A 510 -37.43 -54.57 -20.11
C LYS A 510 -36.73 -55.92 -20.32
N ASP A 511 -36.26 -56.56 -19.25
CA ASP A 511 -35.53 -57.83 -19.31
C ASP A 511 -36.44 -59.07 -19.35
N GLU A 512 -37.75 -58.91 -19.13
CA GLU A 512 -38.73 -60.01 -19.15
C GLU A 512 -39.49 -60.13 -20.49
N GLU A 513 -39.23 -59.24 -21.45
CA GLU A 513 -39.70 -59.36 -22.83
C GLU A 513 -38.67 -60.15 -23.66
N ASN A 514 -38.83 -61.47 -23.63
CA ASN A 514 -38.08 -62.49 -24.36
C ASN A 514 -37.34 -62.06 -25.63
N ASN A 515 -36.07 -62.49 -25.69
CA ASN A 515 -35.46 -63.22 -26.81
C ASN A 515 -36.47 -63.66 -27.89
N HIS A 516 -36.56 -62.90 -28.98
CA HIS A 516 -36.88 -63.40 -30.32
C HIS A 516 -36.35 -62.39 -31.37
N HIS A 517 -35.25 -62.78 -32.02
CA HIS A 517 -34.91 -62.63 -33.45
C HIS A 517 -35.66 -61.54 -34.27
N ASP A 518 -35.02 -60.65 -35.05
CA ASP A 518 -34.04 -60.94 -36.11
C ASP A 518 -33.24 -59.69 -36.55
N GLU A 519 -32.13 -59.96 -37.22
CA GLU A 519 -31.32 -59.06 -38.04
C GLU A 519 -32.14 -58.15 -38.97
N LEU A 520 -31.88 -56.84 -38.93
CA LEU A 520 -31.45 -55.96 -40.05
C LEU A 520 -31.41 -54.49 -39.65
#